data_AF-A0A7Y5D3T8-F1
#
_entry.id   AF-A0A7Y5D3T8-F1
#
_cell.length_a   1.000
_cell.length_b   1.000
_cell.length_c   1.000
_cell.angle_alpha   90.00
_cell.angle_beta   90.00
_cell.angle_gamma   90.00
#
_symmetry.space_group_name_H-M   'P 1'
#
loop_
_entity.id
_entity.type
_entity.pdbx_description
1 polymer ?
#
loop_
_entity_poly.entity_id
_entity_poly.type
_entity_poly.pdbx_seq_one_letter_code
_entity_poly.pdbx_strand_id
1 'polypeptide(L)'
;MKKIYLCVCVCLFSGLSIAGGKYTSNDGYLLIPDISVNDKPAYDSVTLKLDFNTNTFSVINAKPKSTTLFDKPQEPQVTEEGFTIGSLGCEKTGASKISCYLLIVNNNADVKARLWMDSSYKSLLFDNLNNTYTAKSGMISGFEGSGYTNATLFQGIPVKVRLDYEGININATSISSLKPAIENTGTGGGVYYPTFKDIKF
;
A
#
# COMPACT_ATOMS: atom_id res chain seq x y z
N MET A 1 1.80 -3.06 -64.55
CA MET A 1 1.21 -1.85 -63.94
C MET A 1 0.89 -2.15 -62.48
N LYS A 2 1.35 -1.25 -61.59
CA LYS A 2 1.29 -1.13 -60.11
C LYS A 2 0.74 -2.30 -59.26
N LYS A 3 1.63 -2.88 -58.44
CA LYS A 3 1.30 -3.61 -57.20
C LYS A 3 1.47 -2.63 -56.04
N ILE A 4 0.42 -2.41 -55.25
CA ILE A 4 0.45 -1.59 -54.03
C ILE A 4 0.71 -2.55 -52.87
N TYR A 5 1.84 -2.39 -52.19
CA TYR A 5 2.13 -3.09 -50.94
C TYR A 5 1.55 -2.27 -49.79
N LEU A 6 0.47 -2.76 -49.17
CA LEU A 6 -0.06 -2.21 -47.94
C LEU A 6 0.77 -2.75 -46.78
N CYS A 7 1.68 -1.93 -46.26
CA CYS A 7 2.46 -2.22 -45.08
C CYS A 7 1.56 -2.00 -43.86
N VAL A 8 1.02 -3.08 -43.27
CA VAL A 8 0.29 -3.01 -42.00
C VAL A 8 1.34 -2.94 -40.88
N CYS A 9 1.55 -1.74 -40.38
CA CYS A 9 2.38 -1.47 -39.20
C CYS A 9 1.65 -2.03 -37.97
N VAL A 10 2.03 -3.22 -37.52
CA VAL A 10 1.51 -3.80 -36.27
C VAL A 10 2.29 -3.19 -35.11
N CYS A 11 1.78 -2.07 -34.61
CA CYS A 11 2.17 -1.55 -33.30
C CYS A 11 1.52 -2.41 -32.21
N LEU A 12 2.24 -3.42 -31.71
CA LEU A 12 1.91 -4.10 -30.46
C LEU A 12 2.96 -3.76 -29.41
N PHE A 13 2.92 -2.52 -28.93
CA PHE A 13 3.41 -2.19 -27.59
C PHE A 13 2.27 -2.45 -26.62
N SER A 14 2.14 -3.70 -26.16
CA SER A 14 1.51 -3.96 -24.86
C SER A 14 2.66 -4.25 -23.90
N GLY A 15 2.96 -3.30 -23.03
CA GLY A 15 3.92 -3.48 -21.94
C GLY A 15 3.44 -4.63 -21.05
N LEU A 16 3.96 -5.83 -21.30
CA LEU A 16 3.87 -6.94 -20.37
C LEU A 16 4.74 -6.58 -19.17
N SER A 17 4.13 -5.96 -18.16
CA SER A 17 4.66 -5.99 -16.81
C SER A 17 4.58 -7.44 -16.35
N ILE A 18 5.64 -8.21 -16.58
CA ILE A 18 5.76 -9.55 -15.99
C ILE A 18 6.15 -9.31 -14.53
N ALA A 19 5.19 -9.44 -13.62
CA ALA A 19 5.48 -9.55 -12.21
C ALA A 19 6.35 -10.80 -12.00
N GLY A 20 7.66 -10.61 -11.92
CA GLY A 20 8.62 -11.68 -11.64
C GLY A 20 8.50 -12.11 -10.18
N GLY A 21 7.92 -13.27 -9.92
CA GLY A 21 7.89 -13.91 -8.61
C GLY A 21 8.49 -15.30 -8.69
N LYS A 22 9.34 -15.67 -7.73
CA LYS A 22 9.73 -17.07 -7.54
C LYS A 22 8.66 -17.74 -6.68
N TYR A 23 7.78 -18.50 -7.32
CA TYR A 23 6.72 -19.22 -6.64
C TYR A 23 7.12 -20.69 -6.45
N THR A 24 7.02 -21.18 -5.21
CA THR A 24 7.31 -22.58 -4.87
C THR A 24 6.03 -23.23 -4.37
N SER A 25 5.70 -24.40 -4.91
CA SER A 25 4.54 -25.21 -4.51
C SER A 25 5.02 -26.63 -4.21
N ASN A 26 4.72 -27.15 -3.02
CA ASN A 26 5.16 -28.48 -2.58
C ASN A 26 4.07 -29.56 -2.77
N ASP A 27 2.84 -29.17 -3.08
CA ASP A 27 1.65 -30.02 -3.14
C ASP A 27 0.84 -29.84 -4.43
N GLY A 28 1.38 -29.08 -5.38
CA GLY A 28 0.72 -28.74 -6.64
C GLY A 28 -0.24 -27.55 -6.53
N TYR A 29 -0.32 -26.88 -5.37
CA TYR A 29 -1.12 -25.68 -5.19
C TYR A 29 -0.25 -24.42 -5.14
N LEU A 30 -0.61 -23.45 -5.97
CA LEU A 30 0.05 -22.16 -6.05
C LEU A 30 -0.89 -21.07 -5.53
N LEU A 31 -0.50 -20.42 -4.43
CA LEU A 31 -1.17 -19.24 -3.93
C LEU A 31 -0.57 -17.98 -4.57
N ILE A 32 -1.38 -17.25 -5.34
CA ILE A 32 -1.01 -15.96 -5.94
C ILE A 32 -1.73 -14.86 -5.15
N PRO A 33 -1.02 -14.05 -4.36
CA PRO A 33 -1.60 -12.90 -3.69
C PRO A 33 -1.79 -11.72 -4.65
N ASP A 34 -2.73 -10.84 -4.31
CA ASP A 34 -2.91 -9.50 -4.85
C ASP A 34 -2.99 -9.42 -6.38
N ILE A 35 -4.10 -9.90 -6.93
CA ILE A 35 -4.32 -10.01 -8.38
C ILE A 35 -5.15 -8.84 -8.87
N SER A 36 -4.59 -8.16 -9.88
CA SER A 36 -5.31 -7.18 -10.68
C SER A 36 -5.77 -7.80 -12.01
N VAL A 37 -6.98 -7.46 -12.44
CA VAL A 37 -7.54 -7.85 -13.74
C VAL A 37 -7.83 -6.57 -14.51
N ASN A 38 -7.26 -6.41 -15.71
CA ASN A 38 -7.34 -5.17 -16.49
C ASN A 38 -6.89 -3.93 -15.68
N ASP A 39 -5.74 -4.05 -15.01
CA ASP A 39 -5.14 -3.01 -14.16
C ASP A 39 -6.03 -2.53 -12.99
N LYS A 40 -7.07 -3.29 -12.66
CA LYS A 40 -7.93 -3.03 -11.51
C LYS A 40 -7.72 -4.11 -10.45
N PRO A 41 -7.47 -3.75 -9.18
CA PRO A 41 -7.44 -4.71 -8.08
C PRO A 41 -8.73 -5.54 -8.07
N ALA A 42 -8.61 -6.86 -8.14
CA ALA A 42 -9.76 -7.76 -8.29
C ALA A 42 -9.83 -8.80 -7.17
N TYR A 43 -8.70 -9.40 -6.79
CA TYR A 43 -8.66 -10.47 -5.79
C TYR A 43 -7.53 -10.25 -4.78
N ASP A 44 -7.84 -10.46 -3.50
CA ASP A 44 -6.83 -10.53 -2.42
C ASP A 44 -5.88 -11.71 -2.65
N SER A 45 -6.42 -12.85 -3.09
CA SER A 45 -5.63 -14.05 -3.38
C SER A 45 -6.39 -15.01 -4.29
N VAL A 46 -5.67 -15.69 -5.18
CA VAL A 46 -6.18 -16.83 -5.96
C VAL A 46 -5.30 -18.04 -5.73
N THR A 47 -5.92 -19.17 -5.40
CA THR A 47 -5.25 -20.47 -5.31
C THR A 47 -5.45 -21.22 -6.61
N LEU A 48 -4.36 -21.55 -7.28
CA LEU A 48 -4.33 -22.38 -8.47
C LEU A 48 -3.93 -23.81 -8.07
N LYS A 49 -4.57 -24.81 -8.66
CA LYS A 49 -4.05 -26.18 -8.70
C LYS A 49 -3.38 -26.40 -10.05
N LEU A 50 -2.11 -26.75 -10.01
CA LEU A 50 -1.28 -27.02 -11.17
C LEU A 50 -1.39 -28.50 -11.52
N ASP A 51 -1.72 -28.80 -12.78
CA ASP A 51 -1.71 -30.15 -13.33
C ASP A 51 -0.67 -30.26 -14.44
N PHE A 52 0.49 -30.79 -14.09
CA PHE A 52 1.60 -30.98 -15.02
C PHE A 52 1.42 -32.20 -15.95
N ASN A 53 0.44 -33.08 -15.68
CA ASN A 53 0.14 -34.17 -16.61
C ASN A 53 -0.63 -33.65 -17.82
N THR A 54 -1.55 -32.71 -17.59
CA THR A 54 -2.34 -32.08 -18.66
C THR A 54 -1.78 -30.74 -19.13
N ASN A 55 -0.75 -30.22 -18.47
CA ASN A 55 -0.22 -28.87 -18.65
C ASN A 55 -1.30 -27.78 -18.49
N THR A 56 -2.21 -27.97 -17.54
CA THR A 56 -3.28 -27.03 -17.24
C THR A 56 -3.22 -26.56 -15.79
N PHE A 57 -3.98 -25.52 -15.48
CA PHE A 57 -4.25 -25.11 -14.11
C PHE A 57 -5.74 -24.88 -13.92
N SER A 58 -6.20 -25.04 -12.68
CA SER A 58 -7.58 -24.72 -12.29
C SER A 58 -7.58 -23.75 -11.11
N VAL A 59 -8.52 -22.81 -11.11
CA VAL A 59 -8.76 -21.92 -9.97
C VAL A 59 -9.56 -22.70 -8.93
N ILE A 60 -8.95 -22.93 -7.77
CA ILE A 60 -9.58 -23.64 -6.66
C ILE A 60 -10.32 -22.67 -5.76
N ASN A 61 -9.74 -21.50 -5.54
CA ASN A 61 -10.33 -20.46 -4.73
C ASN A 61 -9.88 -19.08 -5.25
N ALA A 62 -10.79 -18.11 -5.20
CA ALA A 62 -10.51 -16.73 -5.52
C ALA A 62 -11.17 -15.85 -4.45
N LYS A 63 -10.37 -15.26 -3.58
CA LYS A 63 -10.85 -14.34 -2.54
C LYS A 63 -10.95 -12.94 -3.16
N PRO A 64 -12.16 -12.36 -3.31
CA PRO A 64 -12.32 -11.03 -3.86
C PRO A 64 -11.56 -9.98 -3.04
N LYS A 65 -11.08 -8.93 -3.71
CA LYS A 65 -10.45 -7.79 -3.02
C LYS A 65 -11.49 -7.15 -2.09
N SER A 66 -11.15 -6.97 -0.82
CA SER A 66 -12.05 -6.31 0.13
C SER A 66 -12.15 -4.81 -0.18
N THR A 67 -13.35 -4.31 -0.43
CA THR A 67 -13.61 -2.87 -0.68
C THR A 67 -13.92 -2.08 0.59
N THR A 68 -14.11 -2.75 1.73
CA THR A 68 -14.58 -2.14 2.99
C THR A 68 -13.46 -1.80 3.96
N LEU A 69 -12.19 -1.89 3.56
CA LEU A 69 -11.07 -1.87 4.50
C LEU A 69 -10.79 -0.50 5.15
N PHE A 70 -11.42 0.61 4.75
CA PHE A 70 -10.93 1.95 5.12
C PHE A 70 -12.00 2.95 5.58
N ASP A 71 -13.12 2.48 6.12
CA ASP A 71 -14.22 3.36 6.56
C ASP A 71 -14.10 3.78 8.03
N LYS A 72 -13.47 2.96 8.87
CA LYS A 72 -13.25 3.24 10.30
C LYS A 72 -11.84 2.85 10.73
N PRO A 73 -11.21 3.65 11.60
CA PRO A 73 -9.91 3.29 12.16
C PRO A 73 -10.02 2.01 12.99
N GLN A 74 -9.03 1.13 12.81
CA GLN A 74 -8.77 -0.03 13.63
C GLN A 74 -8.19 0.43 14.98
N GLU A 75 -8.63 -0.21 16.06
CA GLU A 75 -8.07 0.03 17.39
C GLU A 75 -6.70 -0.64 17.54
N PRO A 76 -5.77 -0.06 18.32
CA PRO A 76 -5.92 1.18 19.08
C PRO A 76 -5.71 2.44 18.24
N GLN A 77 -6.45 3.50 18.55
CA GLN A 77 -6.11 4.85 18.11
C GLN A 77 -5.09 5.50 19.06
N VAL A 78 -4.15 6.25 18.51
CA VAL A 78 -3.11 6.96 19.28
C VAL A 78 -3.48 8.45 19.34
N THR A 79 -3.52 9.02 20.54
CA THR A 79 -3.72 10.47 20.71
C THR A 79 -2.46 11.11 21.28
N GLU A 80 -1.87 12.05 20.54
CA GLU A 80 -0.60 12.69 20.86
C GLU A 80 -0.51 14.07 20.18
N GLU A 81 0.05 15.07 20.87
CA GLU A 81 0.28 16.44 20.33
C GLU A 81 -0.94 17.10 19.66
N GLY A 82 -2.14 16.80 20.18
CA GLY A 82 -3.40 17.33 19.65
C GLY A 82 -3.96 16.58 18.46
N PHE A 83 -3.33 15.50 18.01
CA PHE A 83 -3.86 14.62 16.98
C PHE A 83 -4.37 13.32 17.56
N THR A 84 -5.51 12.86 17.06
CA THR A 84 -5.93 11.45 17.18
C THR A 84 -5.70 10.77 15.85
N ILE A 85 -4.97 9.66 15.88
CA ILE A 85 -4.49 8.96 14.70
C ILE A 85 -4.91 7.50 14.81
N GLY A 86 -5.67 7.03 13.82
CA GLY A 86 -6.07 5.65 13.71
C GLY A 86 -5.50 5.02 12.44
N SER A 87 -5.11 3.75 12.53
CA SER A 87 -4.78 2.96 11.35
C SER A 87 -6.07 2.56 10.65
N LEU A 88 -6.21 2.82 9.36
CA LEU A 88 -7.28 2.24 8.55
C LEU A 88 -6.85 0.85 8.01
N GLY A 89 -5.58 0.48 8.15
CA GLY A 89 -5.02 -0.76 7.63
C GLY A 89 -4.08 -0.53 6.45
N CYS A 90 -3.56 -1.62 5.89
CA CYS A 90 -2.67 -1.58 4.75
C CYS A 90 -3.11 -2.62 3.73
N GLU A 91 -2.92 -2.31 2.45
CA GLU A 91 -3.18 -3.25 1.37
C GLU A 91 -1.92 -3.46 0.53
N LYS A 92 -1.72 -4.69 0.03
CA LYS A 92 -0.81 -4.90 -1.10
C LYS A 92 -1.41 -4.22 -2.34
N THR A 93 -0.58 -3.48 -3.07
CA THR A 93 -0.92 -2.78 -4.31
C THR A 93 -0.06 -3.27 -5.49
N GLY A 94 0.61 -4.40 -5.31
CA GLY A 94 1.54 -5.03 -6.22
C GLY A 94 2.43 -6.05 -5.50
N ALA A 95 3.22 -6.82 -6.27
CA ALA A 95 4.02 -7.93 -5.73
C ALA A 95 4.98 -7.52 -4.58
N SER A 96 5.51 -6.30 -4.63
CA SER A 96 6.44 -5.75 -3.63
C SER A 96 6.06 -4.35 -3.17
N LYS A 97 4.77 -3.99 -3.29
CA LYS A 97 4.24 -2.67 -2.91
C LYS A 97 3.12 -2.79 -1.88
N ILE A 98 3.15 -1.92 -0.89
CA ILE A 98 2.10 -1.79 0.12
C ILE A 98 1.70 -0.32 0.23
N SER A 99 0.40 -0.07 0.28
CA SER A 99 -0.15 1.22 0.66
C SER A 99 -0.83 1.09 2.02
N CYS A 100 -0.38 1.89 2.98
CA CYS A 100 -0.97 1.98 4.32
C CYS A 100 -1.81 3.24 4.44
N TYR A 101 -2.96 3.13 5.07
CA TYR A 101 -3.92 4.22 5.22
C TYR A 101 -4.14 4.53 6.69
N LEU A 102 -4.21 5.82 6.99
CA LEU A 102 -4.46 6.33 8.33
C LEU A 102 -5.59 7.36 8.28
N LEU A 103 -6.22 7.58 9.43
CA LEU A 103 -7.12 8.69 9.67
C LEU A 103 -6.52 9.57 10.76
N ILE A 104 -6.36 10.86 10.46
CA ILE A 104 -5.88 11.86 11.41
C ILE A 104 -7.01 12.83 11.71
N VAL A 105 -7.27 13.07 13.00
CA VAL A 105 -8.17 14.11 13.48
C VAL A 105 -7.36 15.11 14.29
N ASN A 106 -7.45 16.39 13.93
CA ASN A 106 -6.91 17.47 14.75
C ASN A 106 -7.93 17.85 15.82
N ASN A 107 -7.56 17.72 17.09
CA ASN A 107 -8.43 18.04 18.23
C ASN A 107 -8.29 19.49 18.69
N ASN A 108 -7.23 20.17 18.24
CA ASN A 108 -6.92 21.56 18.58
C ASN A 108 -7.37 22.52 17.46
N ALA A 109 -6.99 23.79 17.54
CA ALA A 109 -7.21 24.77 16.47
C ALA A 109 -6.56 24.35 15.15
N ASP A 110 -6.97 24.98 14.05
CA ASP A 110 -6.42 24.69 12.72
C ASP A 110 -4.89 24.78 12.70
N VAL A 111 -4.24 23.69 12.28
CA VAL A 111 -2.78 23.60 12.22
C VAL A 111 -2.30 23.08 10.88
N LYS A 112 -1.07 23.42 10.51
CA LYS A 112 -0.38 22.78 9.41
C LYS A 112 0.31 21.51 9.92
N ALA A 113 -0.10 20.37 9.40
CA ALA A 113 0.57 19.10 9.61
C ALA A 113 1.53 18.79 8.47
N ARG A 114 2.63 18.12 8.79
CA ARG A 114 3.57 17.57 7.82
C ARG A 114 3.65 16.07 7.99
N LEU A 115 3.55 15.35 6.89
CA LEU A 115 3.81 13.92 6.79
C LEU A 115 5.21 13.73 6.23
N TRP A 116 6.04 12.92 6.90
CA TRP A 116 7.42 12.64 6.52
C TRP A 116 7.55 11.23 5.94
N MET A 117 8.23 11.09 4.81
CA MET A 117 8.42 9.81 4.11
C MET A 117 9.86 9.31 4.21
N ASP A 118 10.78 9.90 3.42
CA ASP A 118 12.20 9.54 3.40
C ASP A 118 13.07 10.82 3.34
N SER A 119 13.07 11.60 4.43
CA SER A 119 13.89 12.82 4.55
C SER A 119 14.56 12.89 5.94
N SER A 120 14.55 14.05 6.60
CA SER A 120 15.08 14.22 7.96
C SER A 120 14.41 13.27 8.96
N TYR A 121 13.14 12.96 8.74
CA TYR A 121 12.36 11.98 9.49
C TYR A 121 11.74 10.97 8.53
N LYS A 122 11.42 9.79 9.04
CA LYS A 122 11.07 8.63 8.21
C LYS A 122 9.84 7.91 8.71
N SER A 123 8.84 7.74 7.84
CA SER A 123 7.75 6.82 8.10
C SER A 123 8.23 5.39 7.85
N LEU A 124 8.20 4.56 8.88
CA LEU A 124 8.77 3.20 8.84
C LEU A 124 7.69 2.13 8.87
N LEU A 125 7.94 1.04 8.14
CA LEU A 125 7.15 -0.19 8.16
C LEU A 125 8.09 -1.36 8.45
N PHE A 126 7.65 -2.24 9.34
CA PHE A 126 8.35 -3.47 9.71
C PHE A 126 7.47 -4.65 9.33
N ASP A 127 8.02 -5.60 8.56
CA ASP A 127 7.29 -6.82 8.23
C ASP A 127 7.43 -7.90 9.31
N ASN A 128 6.75 -9.03 9.14
CA ASN A 128 6.85 -10.18 10.03
C ASN A 128 8.14 -11.02 9.88
N LEU A 129 9.05 -10.60 8.99
CA LEU A 129 10.35 -11.20 8.75
C LEU A 129 11.49 -10.31 9.26
N ASN A 130 11.17 -9.26 10.04
CA ASN A 130 12.09 -8.26 10.58
C ASN A 130 12.78 -7.37 9.54
N ASN A 131 12.27 -7.29 8.31
CA ASN A 131 12.73 -6.29 7.35
C ASN A 131 12.14 -4.93 7.68
N THR A 132 12.89 -3.86 7.39
CA THR A 132 12.47 -2.48 7.61
C THR A 132 12.39 -1.74 6.27
N TYR A 133 11.32 -0.98 6.10
CA TYR A 133 11.02 -0.22 4.90
C TYR A 133 10.73 1.23 5.24
N THR A 134 11.23 2.14 4.40
CA THR A 134 10.90 3.56 4.46
C THR A 134 9.85 3.89 3.40
N ALA A 135 8.85 4.69 3.76
CA ALA A 135 7.85 5.16 2.80
C ALA A 135 8.52 5.92 1.65
N LYS A 136 8.11 5.64 0.41
CA LYS A 136 8.64 6.26 -0.81
C LYS A 136 7.78 7.42 -1.31
N SER A 137 6.48 7.34 -1.04
CA SER A 137 5.56 8.44 -1.25
C SER A 137 4.51 8.47 -0.15
N GLY A 138 3.82 9.60 -0.05
CA GLY A 138 2.71 9.75 0.86
C GLY A 138 1.76 10.85 0.40
N MET A 139 0.55 10.81 0.93
CA MET A 139 -0.50 11.77 0.66
C MET A 139 -1.16 12.17 1.97
N ILE A 140 -1.39 13.46 2.16
CA ILE A 140 -2.20 14.00 3.26
C ILE A 140 -3.17 15.03 2.71
N SER A 141 -4.47 14.87 2.96
CA SER A 141 -5.51 15.77 2.44
C SER A 141 -5.44 16.00 0.91
N GLY A 142 -5.02 14.98 0.15
CA GLY A 142 -4.87 15.07 -1.31
C GLY A 142 -3.53 15.63 -1.80
N PHE A 143 -2.64 16.11 -0.91
CA PHE A 143 -1.32 16.59 -1.29
C PHE A 143 -0.30 15.46 -1.25
N GLU A 144 0.25 15.10 -2.41
CA GLU A 144 1.26 14.04 -2.55
C GLU A 144 2.70 14.56 -2.44
N GLY A 145 3.63 13.69 -2.02
CA GLY A 145 5.07 13.97 -2.01
C GLY A 145 5.91 12.70 -1.87
N SER A 146 7.24 12.84 -1.91
CA SER A 146 8.21 11.72 -1.78
C SER A 146 9.24 11.88 -0.66
N GLY A 147 9.50 13.11 -0.18
CA GLY A 147 10.31 13.37 1.02
C GLY A 147 9.46 13.76 2.22
N TYR A 148 8.60 14.77 2.02
CA TYR A 148 7.53 15.16 2.92
C TYR A 148 6.39 15.79 2.12
N THR A 149 5.21 15.88 2.73
CA THR A 149 4.07 16.65 2.21
C THR A 149 3.39 17.37 3.37
N ASN A 150 2.70 18.48 3.10
CA ASN A 150 2.02 19.25 4.15
C ASN A 150 0.55 19.48 3.79
N ALA A 151 -0.29 19.57 4.81
CA ALA A 151 -1.67 20.01 4.68
C ALA A 151 -2.10 20.81 5.91
N THR A 152 -3.08 21.69 5.73
CA THR A 152 -3.82 22.28 6.85
C THR A 152 -4.86 21.25 7.33
N LEU A 153 -4.82 20.94 8.63
CA LEU A 153 -5.80 20.09 9.30
C LEU A 153 -6.73 20.97 10.12
N PHE A 154 -7.98 21.06 9.67
CA PHE A 154 -9.04 21.78 10.37
C PHE A 154 -9.47 21.04 11.64
N GLN A 155 -9.80 21.79 12.69
CA GLN A 155 -10.28 21.21 13.95
C GLN A 155 -11.47 20.28 13.72
N GLY A 156 -11.39 19.06 14.26
CA GLY A 156 -12.48 18.08 14.26
C GLY A 156 -12.78 17.45 12.91
N ILE A 157 -12.10 17.85 11.82
CA ILE A 157 -12.31 17.28 10.48
C ILE A 157 -11.31 16.13 10.26
N PRO A 158 -11.77 14.88 10.11
CA PRO A 158 -10.89 13.75 9.83
C PRO A 158 -10.27 13.86 8.43
N VAL A 159 -8.97 13.60 8.34
CA VAL A 159 -8.21 13.60 7.09
C VAL A 159 -7.61 12.22 6.87
N LYS A 160 -7.81 11.68 5.66
CA LYS A 160 -7.17 10.44 5.23
C LYS A 160 -5.73 10.70 4.82
N VAL A 161 -4.86 9.79 5.24
CA VAL A 161 -3.44 9.76 4.89
C VAL A 161 -3.14 8.44 4.19
N ARG A 162 -2.30 8.49 3.16
CA ARG A 162 -1.72 7.32 2.49
C ARG A 162 -0.20 7.36 2.62
N LEU A 163 0.42 6.23 2.92
CA LEU A 163 1.86 6.01 2.86
C LEU A 163 2.14 4.81 1.97
N ASP A 164 2.98 4.99 0.96
CA ASP A 164 3.33 3.96 -0.01
C ASP A 164 4.75 3.46 0.23
N TYR A 165 4.88 2.14 0.30
CA TYR A 165 6.14 1.44 0.53
C TYR A 165 6.45 0.53 -0.67
N GLU A 166 7.72 0.43 -1.01
CA GLU A 166 8.21 -0.40 -2.12
C GLU A 166 9.35 -1.31 -1.67
N GLY A 167 9.59 -2.37 -2.45
CA GLY A 167 10.64 -3.36 -2.17
C GLY A 167 10.26 -4.33 -1.06
N ILE A 168 8.98 -4.45 -0.73
CA ILE A 168 8.47 -5.35 0.30
C ILE A 168 8.85 -6.79 -0.06
N ASN A 169 9.31 -7.54 0.94
CA ASN A 169 9.62 -8.95 0.77
C ASN A 169 8.35 -9.69 0.34
N ILE A 170 8.39 -10.35 -0.82
CA ILE A 170 7.23 -11.06 -1.38
C ILE A 170 6.70 -12.16 -0.45
N ASN A 171 7.56 -12.68 0.43
CA ASN A 171 7.22 -13.71 1.41
C ASN A 171 6.66 -13.13 2.72
N ALA A 172 6.65 -11.80 2.90
CA ALA A 172 5.99 -11.18 4.03
C ALA A 172 4.48 -11.45 3.96
N THR A 173 3.92 -11.87 5.10
CA THR A 173 2.50 -12.24 5.26
C THR A 173 1.75 -11.28 6.19
N SER A 174 2.45 -10.42 6.92
CA SER A 174 1.85 -9.33 7.71
C SER A 174 2.86 -8.21 8.00
N ILE A 175 2.36 -7.10 8.53
CA ILE A 175 3.14 -5.97 9.05
C ILE A 175 3.20 -6.12 10.56
N SER A 176 4.41 -6.30 11.10
CA SER A 176 4.62 -6.37 12.55
C SER A 176 4.46 -5.00 13.20
N SER A 177 4.88 -3.93 12.53
CA SER A 177 4.67 -2.56 13.00
C SER A 177 4.68 -1.52 11.89
N LEU A 178 3.79 -0.53 12.02
CA LEU A 178 3.76 0.69 11.21
C LEU A 178 4.00 1.90 12.12
N LYS A 179 4.94 2.76 11.73
CA LYS A 179 5.36 3.97 12.46
C LYS A 179 5.41 5.17 11.51
N PRO A 180 4.28 5.82 11.19
CA PRO A 180 4.30 7.03 10.38
C PRO A 180 5.00 8.16 11.16
N ALA A 181 5.75 8.99 10.45
CA ALA A 181 6.38 10.18 10.99
C ALA A 181 5.55 11.39 10.59
N ILE A 182 4.96 12.07 11.56
CA ILE A 182 4.08 13.20 11.29
C ILE A 182 4.46 14.32 12.27
N GLU A 183 4.26 15.58 11.90
CA GLU A 183 4.72 16.75 12.64
C GLU A 183 3.64 17.84 12.68
N ASN A 184 3.45 18.45 13.85
CA ASN A 184 2.63 19.65 14.00
C ASN A 184 3.52 20.88 13.78
N THR A 185 3.51 21.41 12.56
CA THR A 185 4.33 22.58 12.21
C THR A 185 3.75 23.90 12.73
N GLY A 186 2.51 23.90 13.25
CA GLY A 186 1.83 25.10 13.72
C GLY A 186 2.26 25.56 15.11
N THR A 187 2.79 24.66 15.94
CA THR A 187 3.16 24.93 17.35
C THR A 187 4.66 24.89 17.61
N GLY A 188 5.49 24.68 16.59
CA GLY A 188 6.90 24.33 16.77
C GLY A 188 7.10 22.95 17.40
N GLY A 189 6.08 22.09 17.31
CA GLY A 189 6.08 20.74 17.90
C GLY A 189 7.07 19.79 17.22
N GLY A 190 7.45 18.74 17.96
CA GLY A 190 8.33 17.69 17.47
C GLY A 190 7.65 16.74 16.48
N VAL A 191 8.45 15.84 15.89
CA VAL A 191 7.93 14.75 15.06
C VAL A 191 7.49 13.59 15.93
N TYR A 192 6.26 13.13 15.73
CA TYR A 192 5.65 12.04 16.47
C TYR A 192 5.56 10.77 15.62
N TYR A 193 5.62 9.63 16.30
CA TYR A 193 5.72 8.29 15.71
C TYR A 193 4.69 7.34 16.35
N PRO A 194 3.38 7.52 16.08
CA PRO A 194 2.38 6.60 16.59
C PRO A 194 2.73 5.20 16.10
N THR A 195 2.62 4.20 16.96
CA THR A 195 3.02 2.84 16.63
C THR A 195 1.78 1.97 16.55
N PHE A 196 1.49 1.48 15.35
CA PHE A 196 0.48 0.47 15.09
C PHE A 196 1.17 -0.89 14.94
N LYS A 197 0.57 -1.95 15.44
CA LYS A 197 1.16 -3.31 15.45
C LYS A 197 0.20 -4.32 14.85
N ASP A 198 0.75 -5.44 14.41
CA ASP A 198 0.00 -6.63 14.00
C ASP A 198 -1.03 -6.36 12.89
N ILE A 199 -0.66 -5.52 11.91
CA ILE A 199 -1.52 -5.15 10.79
C ILE A 199 -1.47 -6.26 9.74
N LYS A 200 -2.64 -6.81 9.40
CA LYS A 200 -2.80 -7.76 8.30
C LYS A 200 -2.96 -7.02 6.97
N PHE A 201 -2.51 -7.67 5.90
CA PHE A 201 -2.81 -7.25 4.53
C PHE A 201 -4.27 -7.49 4.15
#